data_AF-A0A855UEH6-F1
#
_entry.id   AF-A0A855UEH6-F1
#
_cell.length_a   1.000
_cell.length_b   1.000
_cell.length_c   1.000
_cell.angle_alpha   90.00
_cell.angle_beta   90.00
_cell.angle_gamma   90.00
#
_symmetry.space_group_name_H-M   'P 1'
#
loop_
_entity.id
_entity.type
_entity.pdbx_description
1 polymer ?
#
loop_
_entity_poly.entity_id
_entity_poly.type
_entity_poly.pdbx_seq_one_letter_code
_entity_poly.pdbx_strand_id
1 'polypeptide(L)'
;MTFDYNLKEDEYLKAIKLYTRKFTKTGKRKIRITYFAGLVLLVTSAYMFISIFKQYLSFKQSLPDYVVRELLNKLFTQGFGYILILIIYLVLGIFFLYSAYNYPSTKIINKNTDPKTLEPRKVKINDSGIVYWQANNEEDKKSHLWNDIEGVFETEEFYLMKIDKNKIFILPKRMISTKVQSDFIEKHVAR
;
A
#
# COMPACT_ATOMS: atom_id res chain seq x y z
N MET A 1 19.61 17.31 20.36
CA MET A 1 18.95 18.54 19.88
C MET A 1 17.44 18.42 20.05
N THR A 2 16.74 19.47 20.48
CA THR A 2 15.28 19.49 20.66
C THR A 2 14.63 20.31 19.55
N PHE A 3 13.51 19.84 18.99
CA PHE A 3 12.73 20.54 17.96
C PHE A 3 11.23 20.28 18.12
N ASP A 4 10.42 21.15 17.53
CA ASP A 4 8.98 21.01 17.49
C ASP A 4 8.58 20.01 16.40
N TYR A 5 7.86 18.98 16.82
CA TYR A 5 7.38 17.90 15.98
C TYR A 5 5.90 18.08 15.69
N ASN A 6 5.58 18.29 14.41
CA ASN A 6 4.22 18.53 13.94
C ASN A 6 3.95 17.76 12.64
N LEU A 7 3.57 16.49 12.77
CA LEU A 7 3.30 15.60 11.65
C LEU A 7 1.89 15.84 11.12
N LYS A 8 1.77 16.23 9.85
CA LYS A 8 0.46 16.39 9.21
C LYS A 8 -0.15 15.02 8.90
N GLU A 9 -1.49 14.92 8.90
CA GLU A 9 -2.19 13.67 8.58
C GLU A 9 -1.79 13.12 7.19
N ASP A 10 -1.73 13.98 6.18
CA ASP A 10 -1.31 13.58 4.82
C ASP A 10 0.11 13.02 4.78
N GLU A 11 1.03 13.61 5.55
CA GLU A 11 2.41 13.15 5.66
C GLU A 11 2.48 11.79 6.35
N TYR A 12 1.70 11.62 7.41
CA TYR A 12 1.57 10.35 8.12
C TYR A 12 1.04 9.25 7.18
N LEU A 13 -0.06 9.52 6.45
CA LEU A 13 -0.64 8.59 5.48
C LEU A 13 0.37 8.21 4.39
N LYS A 14 1.09 9.18 3.84
CA LYS A 14 2.12 8.98 2.81
C LYS A 14 3.28 8.13 3.35
N ALA A 15 3.78 8.46 4.53
CA ALA A 15 4.88 7.75 5.17
C ALA A 15 4.52 6.29 5.50
N ILE A 16 3.34 6.03 6.08
CA ILE A 16 2.87 4.68 6.39
C ILE A 16 2.67 3.86 5.11
N LYS A 17 2.09 4.45 4.06
CA LYS A 17 1.91 3.79 2.77
C LYS A 17 3.26 3.42 2.15
N LEU A 18 4.22 4.35 2.15
CA LEU A 18 5.56 4.12 1.62
C LEU A 18 6.28 3.04 2.43
N TYR A 19 6.23 3.12 3.76
CA TYR A 19 6.84 2.14 4.66
C TYR A 19 6.30 0.73 4.41
N THR A 20 4.97 0.60 4.39
CA THR A 20 4.30 -0.69 4.21
C THR A 20 4.66 -1.32 2.87
N ARG A 21 4.76 -0.52 1.80
CA ARG A 21 5.06 -1.01 0.45
C ARG A 21 6.54 -1.36 0.26
N LYS A 22 7.45 -0.52 0.75
CA LYS A 22 8.89 -0.64 0.47
C LYS A 22 9.69 -1.41 1.51
N PHE A 23 9.26 -1.44 2.77
CA PHE A 23 10.10 -1.95 3.87
C PHE A 23 9.48 -3.13 4.62
N THR A 24 8.15 -3.27 4.66
CA THR A 24 7.54 -4.41 5.37
C THR A 24 7.44 -5.69 4.50
N LYS A 25 7.91 -6.83 5.02
CA LYS A 25 7.77 -8.14 4.35
C LYS A 25 6.29 -8.53 4.19
N THR A 26 5.48 -8.29 5.22
CA THR A 26 4.03 -8.58 5.24
C THR A 26 3.26 -7.72 4.24
N GLY A 27 3.52 -6.41 4.18
CA GLY A 27 2.93 -5.51 3.20
C GLY A 27 3.28 -5.89 1.77
N LYS A 28 4.57 -6.12 1.48
CA LYS A 28 5.04 -6.63 0.17
C LYS A 28 4.38 -7.95 -0.21
N ARG A 29 4.25 -8.89 0.72
CA ARG A 29 3.60 -10.19 0.47
C ARG A 29 2.13 -9.99 0.13
N LYS A 30 1.40 -9.19 0.91
CA LYS A 30 -0.02 -8.91 0.66
C LYS A 30 -0.24 -8.25 -0.69
N ILE A 31 0.54 -7.22 -1.04
CA ILE A 31 0.48 -6.57 -2.36
C ILE A 31 0.72 -7.58 -3.48
N ARG A 32 1.76 -8.41 -3.38
CA ARG A 32 2.07 -9.42 -4.40
C ARG A 32 0.95 -10.44 -4.58
N ILE A 33 0.39 -10.96 -3.49
CA ILE A 33 -0.72 -11.93 -3.54
C ILE A 33 -1.96 -11.29 -4.17
N THR A 34 -2.32 -10.08 -3.74
CA THR A 34 -3.47 -9.36 -4.28
C THR A 34 -3.29 -9.04 -5.77
N TYR A 35 -2.08 -8.62 -6.18
CA TYR A 35 -1.76 -8.36 -7.58
C TYR A 35 -1.83 -9.63 -8.42
N PHE A 36 -1.27 -10.73 -7.91
CA PHE A 36 -1.33 -12.04 -8.56
C PHE A 36 -2.76 -12.54 -8.73
N ALA A 37 -3.60 -12.43 -7.69
CA ALA A 37 -5.01 -12.79 -7.77
C ALA A 37 -5.75 -11.96 -8.85
N GLY A 38 -5.51 -10.64 -8.89
CA GLY A 38 -6.08 -9.77 -9.92
C GLY A 38 -5.63 -10.16 -11.33
N LEU A 39 -4.34 -10.47 -11.50
CA LEU A 39 -3.77 -10.87 -12.79
C LEU A 39 -4.32 -12.21 -13.27
N VAL A 40 -4.43 -13.21 -12.38
CA VAL A 40 -5.03 -14.51 -12.72
C VAL A 40 -6.46 -14.34 -13.21
N LEU A 41 -7.28 -13.55 -12.50
CA LEU A 41 -8.67 -13.30 -12.90
C LEU A 41 -8.78 -12.63 -14.29
N LEU A 42 -7.90 -11.66 -14.58
CA LEU A 42 -7.88 -11.00 -15.89
C LEU A 42 -7.40 -11.93 -17.00
N VAL A 43 -6.37 -12.74 -16.75
CA VAL A 43 -5.87 -13.73 -17.73
C VAL A 43 -6.95 -14.78 -18.02
N THR A 44 -7.62 -15.28 -16.99
CA THR A 44 -8.73 -16.23 -17.16
C THR A 44 -9.89 -15.59 -17.93
N SER A 45 -10.26 -14.35 -17.61
CA SER A 45 -11.29 -13.60 -18.35
C SER A 45 -10.92 -13.40 -19.81
N ALA A 46 -9.67 -13.01 -20.09
CA ALA A 46 -9.18 -12.81 -21.44
C ALA A 46 -9.15 -14.13 -22.22
N TYR A 47 -8.71 -15.22 -21.60
CA TYR A 47 -8.72 -16.55 -22.20
C TYR A 47 -10.15 -17.00 -22.57
N MET A 48 -11.11 -16.85 -21.64
CA MET A 48 -12.52 -17.17 -21.92
C MET A 48 -13.06 -16.35 -23.09
N PHE A 49 -12.77 -15.04 -23.11
CA PHE A 49 -13.20 -14.16 -24.21
C PHE A 49 -12.60 -14.58 -25.55
N ILE A 50 -11.28 -14.84 -25.59
CA ILE A 50 -10.57 -15.28 -26.81
C ILE A 50 -11.13 -16.62 -27.29
N SER A 51 -11.43 -17.55 -26.39
CA SER A 51 -12.02 -18.85 -26.74
C SER A 51 -13.39 -18.69 -27.41
N ILE A 52 -14.27 -17.89 -26.82
CA ILE A 52 -15.60 -17.59 -27.38
C ILE A 52 -15.44 -16.93 -28.75
N PHE A 53 -14.52 -15.97 -28.88
CA PHE A 53 -14.28 -15.25 -30.12
C PHE A 53 -13.74 -16.16 -31.24
N LYS A 54 -12.78 -17.04 -30.92
CA LYS A 54 -12.27 -18.05 -31.87
C LYS A 54 -13.38 -18.99 -32.33
N GLN A 55 -14.22 -19.44 -31.41
CA GLN A 55 -15.35 -20.31 -31.73
C GLN A 55 -16.37 -19.60 -32.64
N TYR A 56 -16.66 -18.32 -32.36
CA TYR A 56 -17.50 -17.48 -33.20
C TYR A 56 -16.95 -17.35 -34.63
N LEU A 57 -15.65 -17.07 -34.78
CA LEU A 57 -15.01 -16.99 -36.10
C LEU A 57 -15.10 -18.33 -36.85
N SER A 58 -14.86 -19.45 -36.17
CA SER A 58 -14.99 -20.78 -36.75
C SER A 58 -16.41 -21.06 -37.23
N PHE A 59 -17.43 -20.67 -36.46
CA PHE A 59 -18.84 -20.82 -36.88
C PHE A 59 -19.18 -19.95 -38.08
N LYS A 60 -18.71 -18.69 -38.11
CA LYS A 60 -18.93 -17.79 -39.25
C LYS A 60 -18.31 -18.30 -40.55
N GLN A 61 -17.21 -19.06 -40.47
CA GLN A 61 -16.56 -19.67 -41.63
C GLN A 61 -17.22 -20.98 -42.11
N SER A 62 -17.89 -21.71 -41.20
CA SER A 62 -18.38 -23.07 -41.47
C SER A 62 -19.90 -23.17 -41.61
N LEU A 63 -20.66 -22.20 -41.11
CA LEU A 63 -22.12 -22.23 -41.04
C LEU A 63 -22.75 -21.02 -41.73
N PRO A 64 -23.96 -21.16 -42.29
CA PRO A 64 -24.73 -20.03 -42.79
C PRO A 64 -25.03 -18.99 -41.70
N ASP A 65 -25.05 -17.70 -42.06
CA ASP A 65 -25.21 -16.59 -41.12
C ASP A 65 -26.45 -16.69 -40.22
N TYR A 66 -27.56 -17.23 -40.72
CA TYR A 66 -28.79 -17.38 -39.93
C TYR A 66 -28.62 -18.37 -38.77
N VAL A 67 -27.86 -19.45 -38.97
CA VAL A 67 -27.54 -20.45 -37.93
C VAL A 67 -26.63 -19.83 -36.88
N VAL A 68 -25.61 -19.09 -37.32
CA VAL A 68 -24.68 -18.39 -36.41
C VAL A 68 -25.43 -17.38 -35.54
N ARG A 69 -26.40 -16.66 -36.11
CA ARG A 69 -27.24 -15.71 -35.37
C ARG A 69 -28.13 -16.39 -34.33
N GLU A 70 -28.68 -17.56 -34.65
CA GLU A 70 -29.48 -18.34 -33.69
C GLU A 70 -28.61 -18.89 -32.54
N LEU A 71 -27.40 -19.37 -32.85
CA LEU A 71 -26.43 -19.84 -31.84
C LEU A 71 -25.98 -18.71 -30.90
N LEU A 72 -25.73 -17.52 -31.44
CA LEU A 72 -25.45 -16.31 -30.65
C LEU A 72 -26.62 -15.97 -29.73
N ASN A 73 -27.85 -15.98 -30.24
CA ASN A 73 -29.04 -15.74 -29.42
C ASN A 73 -29.17 -16.78 -28.29
N LYS A 74 -28.91 -18.05 -28.56
CA LYS A 74 -28.88 -19.10 -27.52
C LYS A 74 -27.77 -18.87 -26.49
N LEU A 75 -26.59 -18.43 -26.91
CA LEU A 75 -25.50 -18.07 -25.98
C LEU A 75 -25.91 -16.94 -25.03
N PHE A 76 -26.57 -15.88 -25.53
CA PHE A 76 -27.00 -14.76 -24.71
C PHE A 76 -28.24 -15.04 -23.86
N THR A 77 -29.10 -15.96 -24.26
CA THR A 77 -30.36 -16.28 -23.53
C THR A 77 -30.23 -17.47 -22.59
N GLN A 78 -29.56 -18.55 -23.02
CA GLN A 78 -29.39 -19.79 -22.25
C GLN A 78 -27.98 -19.87 -21.61
N GLY A 79 -26.97 -19.31 -22.28
CA GLY A 79 -25.59 -19.25 -21.80
C GLY A 79 -25.25 -18.00 -20.98
N PHE A 80 -26.24 -17.18 -20.61
CA PHE A 80 -26.04 -15.90 -19.92
C PHE A 80 -25.18 -16.02 -18.66
N GLY A 81 -25.31 -17.12 -17.91
CA GLY A 81 -24.51 -17.37 -16.72
C GLY A 81 -22.99 -17.37 -16.99
N TYR A 82 -22.55 -17.90 -18.13
CA TYR A 82 -21.12 -17.91 -18.49
C TYR A 82 -20.61 -16.51 -18.82
N ILE A 83 -21.44 -15.69 -19.49
CA ILE A 83 -21.11 -14.28 -19.79
C ILE A 83 -21.04 -13.49 -18.48
N LEU A 84 -21.96 -13.73 -17.56
CA LEU A 84 -21.97 -13.10 -16.24
C LEU A 84 -20.71 -13.44 -15.44
N ILE A 85 -20.29 -14.71 -15.43
CA ILE A 85 -19.05 -15.15 -14.77
C ILE A 85 -17.83 -14.44 -15.37
N LEU A 86 -17.76 -14.31 -16.69
CA LEU A 86 -16.68 -13.59 -17.36
C LEU A 86 -16.62 -12.12 -16.91
N ILE A 87 -17.77 -11.43 -16.86
CA ILE A 87 -17.86 -10.04 -16.38
C ILE A 87 -17.42 -9.95 -14.92
N ILE A 88 -17.88 -10.86 -14.06
CA ILE A 88 -17.49 -10.90 -12.64
C ILE A 88 -15.97 -11.05 -12.50
N TYR A 89 -15.35 -11.95 -13.27
CA TYR A 89 -13.90 -12.16 -13.23
C TYR A 89 -13.15 -10.92 -13.69
N LEU A 90 -13.63 -10.24 -14.74
CA LEU A 90 -13.04 -8.99 -15.22
C LEU A 90 -13.12 -7.89 -14.15
N VAL A 91 -14.31 -7.68 -13.56
CA VAL A 91 -14.54 -6.64 -12.54
C VAL A 91 -13.73 -6.93 -11.28
N LEU A 92 -13.74 -8.18 -10.79
CA LEU A 92 -12.93 -8.58 -9.64
C LEU A 92 -11.43 -8.46 -9.92
N GLY A 93 -10.97 -8.82 -11.12
CA GLY A 93 -9.58 -8.69 -11.53
C GLY A 93 -9.10 -7.24 -11.44
N ILE A 94 -9.85 -6.30 -12.02
CA ILE A 94 -9.58 -4.87 -11.94
C ILE A 94 -9.61 -4.40 -10.47
N PHE A 95 -10.62 -4.80 -9.70
CA PHE A 95 -10.74 -4.45 -8.29
C PHE A 95 -9.52 -4.89 -7.47
N PHE A 96 -9.03 -6.12 -7.66
CA PHE A 96 -7.86 -6.62 -6.97
C PHE A 96 -6.58 -5.88 -7.37
N LEU A 97 -6.38 -5.56 -8.66
CA LEU A 97 -5.25 -4.75 -9.10
C LEU A 97 -5.28 -3.34 -8.49
N TYR A 98 -6.45 -2.68 -8.50
CA TYR A 98 -6.63 -1.38 -7.89
C TYR A 98 -6.37 -1.41 -6.38
N SER A 99 -6.87 -2.44 -5.70
CA SER A 99 -6.64 -2.66 -4.26
C SER A 99 -5.15 -2.86 -3.96
N ALA A 100 -4.44 -3.67 -4.75
CA ALA A 100 -3.00 -3.87 -4.61
C ALA A 100 -2.22 -2.57 -4.84
N TYR A 101 -2.59 -1.80 -5.86
CA TYR A 101 -1.95 -0.51 -6.16
C TYR A 101 -2.15 0.51 -5.04
N ASN A 102 -3.31 0.52 -4.39
CA ASN A 102 -3.62 1.48 -3.33
C ASN A 102 -3.32 1.00 -1.91
N TYR A 103 -2.83 -0.24 -1.75
CA TYR A 103 -2.52 -0.79 -0.44
C TYR A 103 -1.31 -0.12 0.25
N PRO A 104 -1.35 0.10 1.58
CA PRO A 104 -2.55 0.08 2.43
C PRO A 104 -3.46 1.28 2.14
N SER A 105 -4.78 1.07 2.19
CA SER A 105 -5.74 2.16 2.01
C SER A 105 -5.78 3.09 3.23
N THR A 106 -6.16 4.35 3.01
CA THR A 106 -6.31 5.34 4.08
C THR A 106 -7.21 4.85 5.21
N LYS A 107 -8.31 4.16 4.88
CA LYS A 107 -9.20 3.53 5.86
C LYS A 107 -8.49 2.50 6.76
N ILE A 108 -7.61 1.68 6.20
CA ILE A 108 -6.84 0.69 6.98
C ILE A 108 -5.81 1.40 7.86
N ILE A 109 -5.19 2.46 7.35
CA ILE A 109 -4.22 3.24 8.11
C ILE A 109 -4.93 3.90 9.31
N ASN A 110 -5.99 4.68 9.07
CA ASN A 110 -6.71 5.43 10.09
C ASN A 110 -7.32 4.52 11.17
N LYS A 111 -7.78 3.32 10.82
CA LYS A 111 -8.26 2.34 11.80
C LYS A 111 -7.17 1.91 12.80
N ASN A 112 -5.90 1.93 12.40
CA ASN A 112 -4.78 1.48 13.22
C ASN A 112 -3.94 2.64 13.78
N THR A 113 -4.35 3.89 13.53
CA THR A 113 -3.65 5.08 14.01
C THR A 113 -4.20 5.48 15.37
N ASP A 114 -3.32 5.63 16.36
CA ASP A 114 -3.67 6.31 17.60
C ASP A 114 -3.79 7.83 17.32
N PRO A 115 -4.94 8.48 17.61
CA PRO A 115 -5.13 9.92 17.41
C PRO A 115 -4.01 10.77 18.02
N LYS A 116 -3.43 10.32 19.14
CA LYS A 116 -2.35 11.03 19.82
C LYS A 116 -1.11 11.16 18.95
N THR A 117 -0.92 10.30 17.95
CA THR A 117 0.25 10.29 17.05
C THR A 117 0.38 11.59 16.24
N LEU A 118 -0.74 12.26 15.96
CA LEU A 118 -0.78 13.50 15.19
C LEU A 118 -0.72 14.77 16.08
N GLU A 119 -0.76 14.61 17.41
CA GLU A 119 -0.65 15.74 18.32
C GLU A 119 0.75 16.38 18.24
N PRO A 120 0.85 17.72 18.30
CA PRO A 120 2.13 18.41 18.37
C PRO A 120 2.92 18.01 19.62
N ARG A 121 4.21 17.71 19.42
CA ARG A 121 5.11 17.24 20.47
C ARG A 121 6.46 17.94 20.37
N LYS A 122 7.23 17.90 21.44
CA LYS A 122 8.66 18.22 21.38
C LYS A 122 9.44 16.92 21.27
N VAL A 123 10.41 16.89 20.38
CA VAL A 123 11.27 15.72 20.15
C VAL A 123 12.72 16.13 20.34
N LYS A 124 13.45 15.34 21.12
CA LYS A 124 14.89 15.45 21.31
C LYS A 124 15.57 14.18 20.81
N ILE A 125 16.46 14.34 19.85
CA ILE A 125 17.33 13.26 19.37
C ILE A 125 18.71 13.45 19.98
N ASN A 126 19.25 12.39 20.60
CA ASN A 126 20.57 12.36 21.21
C ASN A 126 21.25 10.99 21.02
N ASP A 127 22.45 10.81 21.56
CA ASP A 127 23.22 9.57 21.38
C ASP A 127 22.58 8.35 22.05
N SER A 128 21.64 8.53 22.99
CA SER A 128 20.89 7.43 23.60
C SER A 128 19.63 7.01 22.82
N GLY A 129 19.02 7.92 22.07
CA GLY A 129 17.78 7.63 21.36
C GLY A 129 16.95 8.86 20.99
N ILE A 130 15.65 8.62 20.86
CA ILE A 130 14.62 9.61 20.57
C ILE A 130 13.76 9.78 21.81
N VAL A 131 13.79 10.98 22.40
CA VAL A 131 12.94 11.36 23.53
C VAL A 131 11.87 12.30 23.03
N TYR A 132 10.62 12.09 23.41
CA TYR A 132 9.52 12.98 23.05
C TYR A 132 8.56 13.19 24.22
N TRP A 133 7.94 14.37 24.24
CA TRP A 133 6.95 14.76 25.24
C TRP A 133 5.91 15.69 24.61
N GLN A 134 4.75 15.84 25.24
CA GLN A 134 3.73 16.78 24.77
C GLN A 134 4.25 18.22 24.91
N ALA A 135 3.90 19.09 23.96
CA ALA A 135 4.39 20.48 23.96
C ALA A 135 4.11 21.23 25.28
N ASN A 136 3.03 20.87 25.98
CA ASN A 136 2.55 21.52 27.20
C ASN A 136 2.82 20.73 28.49
N ASN A 137 3.47 19.56 28.42
CA ASN A 137 3.76 18.74 29.60
C ASN A 137 5.11 18.02 29.45
N GLU A 138 6.14 18.54 30.13
CA GLU A 138 7.50 17.99 30.12
C GLU A 138 7.70 16.76 31.02
N GLU A 139 6.71 16.41 31.85
CA GLU A 139 6.78 15.27 32.76
C GLU A 139 6.39 13.95 32.08
N ASP A 140 5.58 13.98 31.01
CA ASP A 140 5.22 12.79 30.19
C ASP A 140 6.28 12.50 29.11
N LYS A 141 7.54 12.33 29.54
CA LYS A 141 8.65 11.96 28.66
C LYS A 141 8.57 10.47 28.31
N LYS A 142 8.52 10.21 27.01
CA LYS A 142 8.65 8.87 26.43
C LYS A 142 9.93 8.81 25.62
N SER A 143 10.57 7.65 25.61
CA SER A 143 11.82 7.45 24.88
C SER A 143 11.83 6.15 24.11
N HIS A 144 12.46 6.19 22.94
CA HIS A 144 12.85 5.01 22.17
C HIS A 144 14.38 5.01 22.09
N LEU A 145 15.02 3.98 22.67
CA LEU A 145 16.47 3.85 22.61
C LEU A 145 16.89 3.36 21.22
N TRP A 146 18.12 3.71 20.80
CA TRP A 146 18.63 3.25 19.51
C TRP A 146 18.72 1.72 19.41
N ASN A 147 19.01 1.03 20.51
CA ASN A 147 19.06 -0.42 20.55
C ASN A 147 17.69 -1.08 20.34
N ASP A 148 16.60 -0.36 20.62
CA ASP A 148 15.24 -0.85 20.42
C ASP A 148 14.72 -0.57 19.01
N ILE A 149 15.43 0.26 18.24
CA ILE A 149 15.08 0.60 16.86
C ILE A 149 15.64 -0.48 15.94
N GLU A 150 14.75 -1.35 15.45
CA GLU A 150 15.09 -2.48 14.59
C GLU A 150 15.64 -2.06 13.22
N GLY A 151 15.40 -0.82 12.79
CA GLY A 151 15.93 -0.31 11.53
C GLY A 151 15.51 1.10 11.20
N VAL A 152 16.37 1.81 10.48
CA VAL A 152 16.14 3.18 9.99
C VAL A 152 16.13 3.16 8.48
N PHE A 153 15.06 3.67 7.88
CA PHE A 153 14.88 3.72 6.44
C PHE A 153 14.79 5.17 5.99
N GLU A 154 15.68 5.55 5.09
CA GLU A 154 15.67 6.86 4.47
C GLU A 154 14.80 6.87 3.21
N THR A 155 14.09 7.98 3.03
CA THR A 155 13.32 8.29 1.82
C THR A 155 13.59 9.74 1.42
N GLU A 156 13.03 10.19 0.30
CA GLU A 156 13.18 11.58 -0.16
C GLU A 156 12.67 12.60 0.87
N GLU A 157 11.57 12.29 1.58
CA GLU A 157 10.89 13.25 2.47
C GLU A 157 10.96 12.88 3.96
N PHE A 158 11.23 11.61 4.28
CA PHE A 158 11.12 11.07 5.64
C PHE A 158 12.30 10.18 6.02
N TYR A 159 12.66 10.20 7.29
CA TYR A 159 13.30 9.07 7.96
C TYR A 159 12.22 8.25 8.66
N LEU A 160 12.20 6.95 8.41
CA LEU A 160 11.22 6.01 8.93
C LEU A 160 11.95 5.04 9.84
N MET A 161 11.65 5.06 11.14
CA MET A 161 12.33 4.25 12.13
C MET A 161 11.39 3.19 12.65
N LYS A 162 11.78 1.92 12.53
CA LYS A 162 10.99 0.79 13.02
C LYS A 162 11.27 0.60 14.50
N ILE A 163 10.26 0.86 15.34
CA ILE A 163 10.35 0.67 16.79
C ILE A 163 9.88 -0.73 17.18
N ASP A 164 8.82 -1.22 16.53
CA ASP A 164 8.23 -2.53 16.80
C ASP A 164 7.59 -3.07 15.50
N LYS A 165 7.20 -4.34 15.48
CA LYS A 165 6.59 -5.06 14.35
C LYS A 165 5.52 -4.25 13.60
N ASN A 166 4.74 -3.43 14.32
CA ASN A 166 3.66 -2.62 13.76
C ASN A 166 3.79 -1.11 14.02
N LYS A 167 4.86 -0.63 14.66
CA LYS A 167 5.02 0.78 15.01
C LYS A 167 6.26 1.36 14.36
N ILE A 168 6.07 2.48 13.67
CA ILE A 168 7.16 3.28 13.15
C ILE A 168 7.11 4.68 13.73
N PHE A 169 8.29 5.27 13.93
CA PHE A 169 8.44 6.69 14.13
C PHE A 169 8.76 7.34 12.78
N ILE A 170 8.05 8.41 12.46
CA ILE A 170 8.16 9.13 11.19
C ILE A 170 8.81 10.46 11.49
N LEU A 171 9.97 10.75 10.90
CA LEU A 171 10.63 12.04 11.01
C LEU A 171 10.69 12.71 9.63
N PRO A 172 9.81 13.69 9.36
CA PRO A 172 9.90 14.49 8.14
C PRO A 172 11.21 15.27 8.11
N LYS A 173 11.96 15.16 7.01
CA LYS A 173 13.25 15.83 6.83
C LYS A 173 13.13 17.35 6.96
N ARG A 174 12.00 17.92 6.54
CA ARG A 174 11.71 19.36 6.67
C ARG A 174 11.73 19.89 8.12
N MET A 175 11.64 19.02 9.13
CA MET A 175 11.65 19.43 10.55
C MET A 175 13.05 19.59 11.13
N ILE A 176 14.08 19.12 10.42
CA ILE A 176 15.45 19.11 10.90
C ILE A 176 16.38 19.75 9.86
N SER A 177 17.37 20.50 10.32
CA SER A 177 18.32 21.19 9.44
C SER A 177 19.20 20.20 8.68
N THR A 178 19.75 20.62 7.54
CA THR A 178 20.64 19.78 6.70
C THR A 178 21.84 19.24 7.47
N LYS A 179 22.41 20.03 8.39
CA LYS A 179 23.48 19.59 9.30
C LYS A 179 23.05 18.40 10.16
N VAL A 180 21.85 18.48 10.74
CA VAL A 180 21.29 17.41 11.59
C VAL A 180 20.95 16.17 10.77
N GLN A 181 20.51 16.36 9.53
CA GLN A 181 20.26 15.24 8.60
C GLN A 181 21.55 14.48 8.29
N SER A 182 22.66 15.18 8.01
CA SER A 182 23.96 14.56 7.76
C SER A 182 24.45 13.76 8.97
N ASP A 183 24.43 14.36 10.16
CA ASP A 183 24.83 13.68 11.41
C ASP A 183 23.96 12.44 11.69
N PHE A 184 22.66 12.53 11.37
CA PHE A 184 21.70 11.45 11.56
C PHE A 184 21.94 10.28 10.59
N ILE A 185 22.24 10.57 9.32
CA ILE A 185 22.55 9.56 8.31
C ILE A 185 23.83 8.80 8.70
N GLU A 186 24.88 9.53 9.06
CA GLU A 186 26.18 8.96 9.41
C GLU A 186 26.08 8.03 10.62
N LYS A 187 25.31 8.42 11.64
CA LYS A 187 25.19 7.63 12.88
C LYS A 187 24.20 6.46 12.79
N HIS A 188 23.13 6.59 12.00
CA HIS A 188 21.96 5.71 12.15
C HIS A 188 21.40 5.11 10.85
N VAL A 189 21.81 5.59 9.67
CA VAL A 189 21.32 5.07 8.37
C VAL A 189 22.38 4.22 7.66
N ALA A 190 23.66 4.57 7.77
CA ALA A 190 24.76 3.91 7.07
C ALA A 190 25.35 2.67 7.77
N ARG A 191 24.63 2.07 8.73
CA ARG A 191 25.05 0.83 9.42
C ARG A 191 24.48 -0.43 8.77
#